data_AF-Q112Y7-F1
#
_entry.id   AF-Q112Y7-F1
#
_cell.length_a   1.000
_cell.length_b   1.000
_cell.length_c   1.000
_cell.angle_alpha   90.00
_cell.angle_beta   90.00
_cell.angle_gamma   90.00
#
_symmetry.space_group_name_H-M   'P 1'
#
loop_
_entity.id
_entity.type
_entity.pdbx_description
1 polymer ?
#
loop_
_entity_poly.entity_id
_entity_poly.type
_entity_poly.pdbx_seq_one_letter_code
_entity_poly.pdbx_strand_id
1 'polypeptide(L)'
;MILTRKLLGISVNKYKQLALFIAGAVELDISPTELSDEQWNVTGNFIRSSRKVGKELLDGDNYPEQKGLWIEKSGQFKQCDATVEIVRNIFNK
;
A
#
# COMPACT_ATOMS: atom_id res chain seq x y z
N MET A 1 -15.09 -11.48 -15.34
CA MET A 1 -13.80 -11.42 -14.63
C MET A 1 -13.98 -12.02 -13.24
N ILE A 2 -13.40 -13.19 -12.97
CA ILE A 2 -13.63 -13.97 -11.71
C ILE A 2 -13.20 -13.20 -10.45
N LEU A 3 -12.24 -12.27 -10.59
CA LEU A 3 -11.62 -11.58 -9.45
C LEU A 3 -12.44 -10.41 -8.89
N THR A 4 -13.40 -9.86 -9.62
CA THR A 4 -14.28 -8.78 -9.11
C THR A 4 -15.48 -9.29 -8.32
N ARG A 5 -15.77 -10.60 -8.34
CA ARG A 5 -17.00 -11.14 -7.73
C ARG A 5 -16.88 -11.42 -6.23
N LYS A 6 -15.70 -11.78 -5.73
CA LYS A 6 -15.48 -12.06 -4.30
C LYS A 6 -14.72 -10.96 -3.56
N LEU A 7 -13.89 -10.17 -4.26
CA LEU A 7 -13.10 -9.08 -3.68
C LEU A 7 -13.39 -7.78 -4.43
N LEU A 8 -14.52 -7.15 -4.12
CA LEU A 8 -14.94 -5.89 -4.76
C LEU A 8 -13.85 -4.82 -4.60
N GLY A 9 -13.42 -4.25 -5.72
CA GLY A 9 -12.39 -3.20 -5.78
C GLY A 9 -10.94 -3.68 -5.78
N ILE A 10 -10.66 -4.98 -5.55
CA ILE A 10 -9.30 -5.53 -5.73
C ILE A 10 -9.24 -6.22 -7.10
N SER A 11 -8.74 -5.49 -8.08
CA SER A 11 -8.42 -6.04 -9.41
C SER A 11 -7.06 -6.73 -9.38
N VAL A 12 -6.83 -7.66 -10.30
CA VAL A 12 -5.53 -8.36 -10.46
C VAL A 12 -4.39 -7.37 -10.53
N ASN A 13 -4.59 -6.23 -11.19
CA ASN A 13 -3.58 -5.17 -11.35
C ASN A 13 -3.11 -4.53 -10.02
N LYS A 14 -3.76 -4.83 -8.89
CA LYS A 14 -3.35 -4.40 -7.55
C LYS A 14 -2.33 -5.34 -6.89
N TYR A 15 -1.95 -6.45 -7.54
CA TYR A 15 -0.92 -7.37 -7.06
C TYR A 15 0.38 -6.68 -6.64
N LYS A 16 0.80 -5.66 -7.39
CA LYS A 16 1.99 -4.88 -7.05
C LYS A 16 1.84 -4.11 -5.75
N GLN A 17 0.67 -3.53 -5.48
CA GLN A 17 0.39 -2.80 -4.25
C GLN A 17 0.35 -3.74 -3.03
N LEU A 18 -0.26 -4.90 -3.20
CA LEU A 18 -0.23 -5.96 -2.19
C LEU A 18 1.21 -6.43 -1.91
N ALA A 19 2.03 -6.64 -2.95
CA ALA A 19 3.42 -7.05 -2.80
C ALA A 19 4.27 -5.99 -2.05
N LEU A 20 4.09 -4.70 -2.38
CA LEU A 20 4.76 -3.60 -1.68
C LEU A 20 4.34 -3.52 -0.21
N PHE A 21 3.05 -3.68 0.07
CA PHE A 21 2.55 -3.68 1.44
C PHE A 21 3.16 -4.83 2.27
N ILE A 22 3.17 -6.06 1.74
CA ILE A 22 3.77 -7.22 2.42
C ILE A 22 5.26 -6.96 2.67
N ALA A 23 6.00 -6.45 1.69
CA ALA A 23 7.42 -6.14 1.85
C ALA A 23 7.66 -5.11 2.96
N GLY A 24 6.85 -4.03 3.02
CA GLY A 24 6.94 -3.04 4.09
C GLY A 24 6.61 -3.60 5.48
N ALA A 25 5.62 -4.49 5.58
CA ALA A 25 5.26 -5.14 6.83
C ALA A 25 6.37 -6.07 7.35
N VAL A 26 7.07 -6.78 6.45
CA VAL A 26 8.22 -7.63 6.78
C VAL A 26 9.40 -6.79 7.25
N GLU A 27 9.71 -5.68 6.56
CA GLU A 27 10.79 -4.76 6.95
C GLU A 27 10.59 -4.18 8.36
N LEU A 28 9.33 -4.01 8.78
CA LEU A 28 8.97 -3.48 10.09
C LEU A 28 8.67 -4.56 11.14
N ASP A 29 8.99 -5.82 10.84
CA ASP A 29 8.79 -6.99 11.70
C ASP A 29 7.38 -7.02 12.31
N ILE A 30 6.37 -6.93 11.45
CA ILE A 30 4.95 -6.90 11.83
C ILE A 30 4.34 -8.29 11.65
N SER A 31 3.83 -8.85 12.75
CA SER A 31 3.04 -10.08 12.65
C SER A 31 1.60 -9.78 12.26
N PRO A 32 0.98 -10.54 11.33
CA PRO A 32 -0.43 -10.40 10.99
C PRO A 32 -1.39 -10.51 12.18
N THR A 33 -0.99 -11.20 13.25
CA THR A 33 -1.79 -11.38 14.47
C THR A 33 -1.82 -10.16 15.37
N GLU A 34 -0.94 -9.18 15.14
CA GLU A 34 -0.84 -7.94 15.93
C GLU A 34 -1.80 -6.86 15.43
N LEU A 35 -2.48 -7.10 14.31
CA LEU A 35 -3.28 -6.10 13.61
C LEU A 35 -4.74 -6.13 14.05
N SER A 36 -5.28 -4.96 14.41
CA SER A 36 -6.71 -4.80 14.68
C SER A 36 -7.54 -4.86 13.39
N ASP A 37 -8.84 -5.12 13.54
CA ASP A 37 -9.79 -5.08 12.41
C ASP A 37 -9.77 -3.73 11.67
N GLU A 38 -9.57 -2.63 12.42
CA GLU A 38 -9.47 -1.29 11.84
C GLU A 38 -8.20 -1.15 10.98
N GLN A 39 -7.05 -1.65 11.46
CA GLN A 39 -5.80 -1.62 10.71
C GLN A 39 -5.86 -2.50 9.46
N TRP A 40 -6.54 -3.65 9.54
CA TRP A 40 -6.85 -4.48 8.37
C TRP A 40 -7.74 -3.77 7.35
N ASN A 41 -8.73 -3.00 7.81
CA ASN A 41 -9.60 -2.22 6.93
C ASN A 41 -8.83 -1.11 6.21
N VAL A 42 -7.94 -0.39 6.91
CA VAL A 42 -7.09 0.65 6.29
C VAL A 42 -6.14 0.02 5.26
N THR A 43 -5.56 -1.14 5.58
CA THR A 43 -4.72 -1.92 4.65
C THR A 43 -5.47 -2.29 3.36
N GLY A 44 -6.69 -2.83 3.51
CA GLY A 44 -7.52 -3.19 2.36
C GLY A 44 -7.87 -1.97 1.49
N ASN A 45 -8.13 -0.83 2.12
CA ASN A 45 -8.39 0.42 1.42
C ASN A 45 -7.15 0.97 0.72
N PHE A 46 -5.96 0.84 1.32
CA PHE A 46 -4.70 1.19 0.68
C PHE A 46 -4.46 0.33 -0.58
N ILE A 47 -4.64 -0.99 -0.52
CA ILE A 47 -4.47 -1.85 -1.70
C ILE A 47 -5.46 -1.48 -2.82
N ARG A 48 -6.72 -1.18 -2.44
CA ARG A 48 -7.78 -0.77 -3.39
C ARG A 48 -7.49 0.59 -4.03
N SER A 49 -7.12 1.57 -3.22
CA SER A 49 -7.08 3.00 -3.57
C SER A 49 -5.79 3.68 -3.09
N SER A 50 -4.64 3.06 -3.39
CA SER A 50 -3.33 3.42 -2.82
C SER A 50 -2.97 4.90 -2.89
N ARG A 51 -3.26 5.59 -3.99
CA ARG A 51 -3.01 7.04 -4.07
C ARG A 51 -3.90 7.88 -3.15
N LYS A 52 -5.18 7.51 -3.00
CA LYS A 52 -6.11 8.25 -2.14
C LYS A 52 -5.67 8.10 -0.69
N VAL A 53 -5.49 6.85 -0.26
CA VAL A 53 -5.09 6.52 1.11
C VAL A 53 -3.67 7.02 1.39
N GLY A 54 -2.76 6.95 0.41
CA GLY A 54 -1.43 7.53 0.53
C GLY A 54 -1.42 9.04 0.75
N LYS A 55 -2.36 9.80 0.18
CA LYS A 55 -2.52 11.24 0.46
C LYS A 55 -3.11 11.55 1.84
N GLU A 56 -3.90 10.63 2.36
CA GLU A 56 -4.51 10.76 3.69
C GLU A 56 -3.48 10.40 4.79
N LEU A 57 -2.63 9.41 4.53
CA LEU A 57 -1.63 8.91 5.48
C LEU A 57 -0.26 9.56 5.36
N LEU A 58 0.08 10.15 4.22
CA LEU A 58 1.31 10.90 4.01
C LEU A 58 0.89 12.33 3.69
N ASP A 59 1.44 13.33 4.39
CA ASP A 59 1.11 14.74 4.19
C ASP A 59 1.32 15.19 2.73
N GLY A 60 0.27 15.14 1.91
CA GLY A 60 0.29 15.56 0.50
C GLY A 60 0.50 14.45 -0.54
N ASP A 61 0.98 14.81 -1.74
CA ASP A 61 1.11 13.88 -2.89
C ASP A 61 2.40 13.05 -2.84
N ASN A 62 2.71 12.49 -1.67
CA ASN A 62 3.93 11.72 -1.42
C ASN A 62 3.83 10.24 -1.85
N TYR A 63 2.67 9.83 -2.38
CA TYR A 63 2.47 8.54 -3.03
C TYR A 63 2.28 8.71 -4.55
N PRO A 64 3.37 8.81 -5.33
CA PRO A 64 3.32 9.26 -6.72
C PRO A 64 2.65 8.27 -7.67
N GLU A 65 2.25 8.72 -8.86
CA GLU A 65 1.80 7.82 -9.92
C GLU A 65 2.89 6.86 -10.38
N GLN A 66 2.49 5.63 -10.65
CA GLN A 66 3.36 4.58 -11.15
C GLN A 66 3.65 4.79 -12.64
N LYS A 67 4.43 5.82 -12.99
CA LYS A 67 4.96 5.97 -14.34
C LYS A 67 6.04 4.90 -14.53
N GLY A 68 6.01 4.17 -15.64
CA GLY A 68 6.71 2.89 -15.85
C GLY A 68 8.24 2.89 -15.75
N LEU A 69 8.87 3.97 -15.28
CA LEU A 69 10.31 4.12 -15.16
C LEU A 69 10.76 3.70 -13.76
N TRP A 70 11.66 2.72 -13.70
CA TRP A 70 12.44 2.33 -12.51
C TRP A 70 13.69 3.19 -12.31
N ILE A 71 13.89 4.15 -13.21
CA ILE A 71 15.06 5.01 -13.29
C ILE A 71 14.66 6.32 -12.60
N GLU A 72 15.39 6.69 -11.54
CA GLU A 72 15.26 7.94 -10.75
C GLU A 72 14.32 7.95 -9.53
N LYS A 73 14.39 9.06 -8.76
CA LYS A 73 13.55 9.45 -7.61
C LYS A 73 12.06 9.65 -7.97
N SER A 74 11.48 8.84 -8.85
CA SER A 74 10.12 9.02 -9.34
C SER A 74 9.38 7.69 -9.46
N GLY A 75 8.05 7.79 -9.40
CA GLY A 75 7.12 6.69 -9.64
C GLY A 75 7.31 5.47 -8.74
N GLN A 76 7.99 4.44 -9.25
CA GLN A 76 8.02 3.12 -8.60
C GLN A 76 8.97 3.07 -7.40
N PHE A 77 10.14 3.69 -7.51
CA PHE A 77 11.13 3.72 -6.43
C PHE A 77 10.58 4.43 -5.19
N LYS A 78 10.05 5.65 -5.38
CA LYS A 78 9.37 6.41 -4.31
C LYS A 78 8.17 5.68 -3.71
N GLN A 79 7.46 4.87 -4.50
CA GLN A 79 6.37 4.05 -3.95
C GLN A 79 6.87 2.95 -3.01
N CYS A 80 8.07 2.40 -3.22
CA CYS A 80 8.66 1.46 -2.26
C CYS A 80 8.93 2.16 -0.93
N ASP A 81 9.65 3.28 -0.95
CA ASP A 81 9.98 4.05 0.26
C ASP A 81 8.71 4.52 0.98
N ALA A 82 7.77 5.11 0.24
CA ALA A 82 6.51 5.60 0.79
C ALA A 82 5.60 4.49 1.32
N THR A 83 5.72 3.25 0.81
CA THR A 83 4.92 2.14 1.33
C THR A 83 5.39 1.73 2.73
N VAL A 84 6.70 1.79 3.01
CA VAL A 84 7.22 1.54 4.37
C VAL A 84 6.66 2.57 5.35
N GLU A 85 6.64 3.85 4.98
CA GLU A 85 6.05 4.93 5.77
C GLU A 85 4.53 4.74 5.98
N ILE A 86 3.80 4.33 4.94
CA ILE A 86 2.36 4.05 5.04
C ILE A 86 2.10 2.90 6.00
N VAL A 87 2.84 1.80 5.86
CA VAL A 87 2.76 0.66 6.77
C VAL A 87 3.04 1.13 8.20
N ARG A 88 4.12 1.90 8.41
CA ARG A 88 4.45 2.50 9.71
C ARG A 88 3.28 3.30 10.30
N ASN A 89 2.65 4.17 9.52
CA ASN A 89 1.53 5.02 9.97
C ASN A 89 0.25 4.20 10.25
N ILE A 90 -0.02 3.14 9.48
CA ILE A 90 -1.16 2.24 9.76
C ILE A 90 -0.94 1.50 11.08
N PHE A 91 0.30 1.12 11.36
CA PHE A 91 0.63 0.28 12.51
C PHE A 91 1.13 1.05 13.73
N ASN A 92 1.23 2.39 13.65
CA ASN A 92 1.77 3.28 14.68
C ASN A 92 3.15 2.82 15.22
N LYS A 93 4.04 2.39 14.32
CA LYS A 93 5.42 2.00 14.65
C LYS A 93 6.44 3.10 14.37
#